data_AF-A0A3D9B1P7-F1
#
_entry.id   AF-A0A3D9B1P7-F1
#
_cell.length_a   1.000
_cell.length_b   1.000
_cell.length_c   1.000
_cell.angle_alpha   90.00
_cell.angle_beta   90.00
_cell.angle_gamma   90.00
#
_symmetry.space_group_name_H-M   'P 1'
#
loop_
_entity.id
_entity.type
_entity.pdbx_description
1 polymer ?
#
loop_
_entity_poly.entity_id
_entity_poly.type
_entity_poly.pdbx_seq_one_letter_code
_entity_poly.pdbx_strand_id
1 'polypeptide(L)'
;MQFFINYFTAVQYQKKVFRYKVAVGIINKRLREAISINSKPMTQIYLNNDIKEKYNIDWNCAREESLPNTTLQNIFLICDYFNIDVSKYFEIVKNVSDEEVDIAINSKKKLTRLYSIYLKY
;
A
#
# COMPACT_ATOMS: atom_id res chain seq x y z
N MET A 1 26.04 -25.39 -1.45
CA MET A 1 26.32 -24.09 -0.80
C MET A 1 25.74 -22.91 -1.57
N GLN A 2 26.05 -22.73 -2.87
CA GLN A 2 25.49 -21.64 -3.70
C GLN A 2 23.95 -21.61 -3.77
N PHE A 3 23.31 -22.79 -3.89
CA PHE A 3 21.84 -22.91 -3.94
C PHE A 3 21.15 -22.35 -2.68
N PHE A 4 21.71 -22.66 -1.50
CA PHE A 4 21.18 -22.19 -0.21
C PHE A 4 21.34 -20.67 -0.04
N ILE A 5 22.46 -20.11 -0.50
CA ILE A 5 22.71 -18.65 -0.48
C ILE A 5 21.68 -17.95 -1.38
N ASN A 6 21.49 -18.42 -2.61
CA ASN A 6 20.52 -17.84 -3.55
C ASN A 6 19.09 -17.91 -2.99
N TYR A 7 18.71 -19.01 -2.34
CA TYR A 7 17.39 -19.17 -1.72
C TYR A 7 17.15 -18.17 -0.58
N PHE A 8 18.11 -18.04 0.34
CA PHE A 8 18.00 -17.09 1.45
C PHE A 8 17.86 -15.64 0.95
N THR A 9 18.65 -15.26 -0.07
CA THR A 9 18.53 -13.93 -0.68
C THR A 9 17.17 -13.68 -1.33
N ALA A 10 16.55 -14.71 -1.94
CA ALA A 10 15.23 -14.60 -2.54
C ALA A 10 14.13 -14.37 -1.47
N VAL A 11 14.20 -15.05 -0.32
CA VAL A 11 13.24 -14.83 0.78
C VAL A 11 13.36 -13.42 1.34
N GLN A 12 14.58 -12.93 1.57
CA GLN A 12 14.80 -11.56 2.05
C GLN A 12 14.30 -10.52 1.04
N TYR A 13 14.48 -10.77 -0.26
CA TYR A 13 13.94 -9.90 -1.31
C TYR A 13 12.40 -9.86 -1.26
N GLN A 14 11.73 -11.02 -1.20
CA GLN A 14 10.27 -11.08 -1.12
C GLN A 14 9.73 -10.41 0.15
N LYS A 15 10.43 -10.55 1.28
CA LYS A 15 10.12 -9.85 2.54
C LYS A 15 10.16 -8.33 2.35
N LYS A 16 11.22 -7.81 1.72
CA LYS A 16 11.35 -6.36 1.42
C LYS A 16 10.23 -5.87 0.49
N VAL A 17 9.94 -6.62 -0.57
CA VAL A 17 8.84 -6.31 -1.51
C VAL A 17 7.50 -6.26 -0.79
N PHE A 18 7.22 -7.23 0.10
CA PHE A 18 6.00 -7.25 0.89
C PHE A 18 5.89 -6.00 1.79
N ARG A 19 6.94 -5.67 2.53
CA ARG A 19 6.99 -4.47 3.39
C ARG A 19 6.74 -3.19 2.59
N TYR A 20 7.39 -3.05 1.44
CA TYR A 20 7.20 -1.90 0.55
C TYR A 20 5.75 -1.76 0.07
N LYS A 21 5.12 -2.88 -0.28
CA LYS A 21 3.71 -2.87 -0.68
C LYS A 21 2.75 -2.55 0.48
N VAL A 22 3.12 -2.87 1.73
CA VAL A 22 2.39 -2.41 2.92
C VAL A 22 2.54 -0.90 3.08
N ALA A 23 3.76 -0.35 2.89
CA ALA A 23 3.99 1.09 2.93
C ALA A 23 3.15 1.85 1.88
N VAL A 24 3.01 1.32 0.67
CA VAL A 24 2.08 1.82 -0.36
C VAL A 24 0.64 1.91 0.19
N GLY A 25 0.14 0.84 0.80
CA GLY A 25 -1.21 0.84 1.39
C GLY A 25 -1.38 1.83 2.55
N ILE A 26 -0.35 2.04 3.36
CA ILE A 26 -0.33 3.07 4.41
C ILE A 26 -0.45 4.46 3.80
N ILE A 27 0.35 4.77 2.76
CA ILE A 27 0.31 6.08 2.11
C ILE A 27 -1.03 6.32 1.43
N ASN A 28 -1.57 5.34 0.71
CA ASN A 28 -2.90 5.48 0.08
C ASN A 28 -3.98 5.83 1.10
N LYS A 29 -3.95 5.16 2.27
CA LYS A 29 -4.85 5.46 3.38
C LYS A 29 -4.66 6.88 3.93
N ARG A 30 -3.40 7.30 4.14
CA ARG A 30 -3.06 8.65 4.63
C ARG A 30 -3.53 9.74 3.67
N LEU A 31 -3.31 9.57 2.37
CA LEU A 31 -3.75 10.51 1.34
C LEU A 31 -5.26 10.70 1.38
N ARG A 32 -6.02 9.60 1.47
CA ARG A 32 -7.47 9.66 1.64
C ARG A 32 -7.85 10.39 2.93
N GLU A 33 -7.30 9.98 4.07
CA GLU A 33 -7.71 10.50 5.38
C GLU A 33 -7.29 11.94 5.64
N ALA A 34 -6.33 12.47 4.88
CA ALA A 34 -5.95 13.87 4.90
C ALA A 34 -7.04 14.79 4.34
N ILE A 35 -7.94 14.28 3.48
CA ILE A 35 -9.06 15.06 2.95
C ILE A 35 -10.24 14.95 3.92
N SER A 36 -10.77 16.10 4.33
CA SER A 36 -11.95 16.18 5.22
C SER A 36 -13.21 16.51 4.43
N ILE A 37 -14.24 15.64 4.56
CA ILE A 37 -15.58 15.83 4.02
C ILE A 37 -16.53 16.01 5.21
N ASN A 38 -17.22 17.15 5.30
CA ASN A 38 -18.09 17.47 6.45
C ASN A 38 -17.39 17.28 7.81
N SER A 39 -16.15 17.77 7.91
CA SER A 39 -15.29 17.68 9.11
C SER A 39 -14.93 16.26 9.56
N LYS A 40 -15.08 15.26 8.68
CA LYS A 40 -14.64 13.87 8.91
C LYS A 40 -13.67 13.44 7.81
N PRO A 41 -12.70 12.56 8.12
CA PRO A 41 -11.84 11.99 7.08
C PRO A 41 -12.67 11.33 5.97
N MET A 42 -12.26 11.55 4.72
CA MET A 42 -12.91 10.96 3.54
C MET A 42 -13.01 9.44 3.71
N THR A 43 -14.18 8.85 3.41
CA THR A 43 -14.37 7.40 3.51
C THR A 43 -13.89 6.68 2.24
N GLN A 44 -13.59 5.39 2.35
CA GLN A 44 -13.24 4.57 1.18
C GLN A 44 -14.37 4.54 0.13
N ILE A 45 -15.64 4.52 0.57
CA ILE A 45 -16.81 4.55 -0.32
C ILE A 45 -16.86 5.87 -1.07
N TYR A 46 -16.63 6.99 -0.39
CA TYR A 46 -16.60 8.30 -1.02
C TYR A 46 -15.55 8.35 -2.13
N LEU A 47 -14.31 7.95 -1.83
CA LEU A 47 -13.23 7.95 -2.82
C LEU A 47 -13.53 7.05 -4.03
N ASN A 48 -14.11 5.86 -3.81
CA ASN A 48 -14.50 4.98 -4.91
C ASN A 48 -15.53 5.65 -5.83
N ASN A 49 -16.55 6.29 -5.26
CA ASN A 49 -17.59 6.98 -6.03
C ASN A 49 -17.02 8.16 -6.81
N ASP A 50 -16.16 8.96 -6.18
CA ASP A 50 -15.57 10.14 -6.81
C ASP A 50 -14.61 9.75 -7.95
N ILE A 51 -13.83 8.67 -7.79
CA ILE A 51 -13.03 8.11 -8.89
C ILE A 51 -13.91 7.59 -10.03
N LYS A 52 -15.03 6.91 -9.71
CA LYS A 52 -15.98 6.44 -10.73
C LYS A 52 -16.58 7.61 -11.50
N GLU A 53 -16.93 8.70 -10.82
CA GLU A 53 -17.48 9.90 -11.44
C GLU A 53 -16.44 10.61 -12.32
N LYS A 54 -15.23 10.83 -11.81
CA LYS A 54 -14.17 11.59 -12.50
C LYS A 54 -13.54 10.84 -13.67
N TYR A 55 -13.33 9.52 -13.54
CA TYR A 55 -12.57 8.73 -14.52
C TYR A 55 -13.39 7.63 -15.22
N ASN A 56 -14.63 7.39 -14.79
CA ASN A 56 -15.45 6.25 -15.24
C ASN A 56 -14.79 4.87 -14.99
N ILE A 57 -13.97 4.76 -13.94
CA ILE A 57 -13.26 3.52 -13.56
C ILE A 57 -13.86 2.93 -12.29
N ASP A 58 -14.19 1.62 -12.33
CA ASP A 58 -14.56 0.87 -11.13
C ASP A 58 -13.29 0.50 -10.34
N TRP A 59 -12.97 1.31 -9.33
CA TRP A 59 -11.79 1.16 -8.50
C TRP A 59 -12.16 0.80 -7.05
N ASN A 60 -11.26 0.10 -6.35
CA ASN A 60 -11.52 -0.39 -4.99
C ASN A 60 -10.44 0.07 -4.00
N CYS A 61 -10.70 1.18 -3.34
CA CYS A 61 -9.87 1.77 -2.30
C CYS A 61 -9.53 0.79 -1.18
N ALA A 62 -10.50 -0.02 -0.73
CA ALA A 62 -10.28 -0.97 0.35
C ALA A 62 -9.21 -2.00 -0.03
N ARG A 63 -9.18 -2.44 -1.29
CA ARG A 63 -8.15 -3.36 -1.80
C ARG A 63 -6.78 -2.69 -1.78
N GLU A 64 -6.69 -1.44 -2.22
CA GLU A 64 -5.43 -0.68 -2.29
C GLU A 64 -4.86 -0.34 -0.91
N GLU A 65 -5.69 -0.20 0.12
CA GLU A 65 -5.24 0.07 1.50
C GLU A 65 -5.03 -1.20 2.35
N SER A 66 -5.66 -2.31 1.96
CA SER A 66 -5.64 -3.55 2.75
C SER A 66 -4.65 -4.58 2.24
N LEU A 67 -4.31 -4.55 0.95
CA LEU A 67 -3.52 -5.60 0.32
C LEU A 67 -2.39 -5.08 -0.54
N PRO A 68 -1.25 -5.79 -0.52
CA PRO A 68 -0.02 -5.38 -1.18
C PRO A 68 -0.03 -5.71 -2.69
N ASN A 69 -1.07 -5.31 -3.43
CA ASN A 69 -1.17 -5.62 -4.86
C ASN A 69 -1.61 -4.46 -5.76
N THR A 70 -1.27 -3.24 -5.36
CA THR A 70 -1.42 -2.04 -6.19
C THR A 70 -0.64 -2.20 -7.49
N THR A 71 -1.32 -1.99 -8.61
CA THR A 71 -0.73 -2.01 -9.95
C THR A 71 -0.15 -0.65 -10.30
N LEU A 72 0.73 -0.58 -11.31
CA LEU A 72 1.23 0.71 -11.82
C LEU A 72 0.09 1.63 -12.26
N GLN A 73 -0.95 1.07 -12.91
CA GLN A 73 -2.16 1.80 -13.29
C GLN A 73 -2.84 2.44 -12.07
N ASN A 74 -2.96 1.69 -10.96
CA ASN A 74 -3.57 2.22 -9.73
C ASN A 74 -2.70 3.27 -9.07
N ILE A 75 -1.37 3.13 -9.10
CA ILE A 75 -0.44 4.18 -8.62
C ILE A 75 -0.65 5.46 -9.42
N PHE A 76 -0.69 5.37 -10.75
CA PHE A 76 -0.91 6.52 -11.61
C PHE A 76 -2.27 7.18 -11.34
N LEU A 77 -3.33 6.40 -11.22
CA LEU A 77 -4.67 6.89 -10.89
C LEU A 77 -4.71 7.63 -9.54
N ILE A 78 -4.08 7.08 -8.50
CA ILE A 78 -4.01 7.70 -7.17
C ILE A 78 -3.22 9.01 -7.24
N CYS A 79 -2.06 8.99 -7.91
CA CYS A 79 -1.21 10.17 -8.08
C CYS A 79 -1.96 11.29 -8.82
N ASP A 80 -2.64 10.97 -9.92
CA ASP A 80 -3.44 11.92 -10.68
C ASP A 80 -4.63 12.46 -9.86
N TYR A 81 -5.34 11.59 -9.14
CA TYR A 81 -6.48 11.98 -8.30
C TYR A 81 -6.07 12.96 -7.20
N PHE A 82 -5.00 12.67 -6.48
CA PHE A 82 -4.51 13.52 -5.38
C PHE A 82 -3.59 14.66 -5.85
N ASN A 83 -3.37 14.81 -7.16
CA ASN A 83 -2.47 15.79 -7.75
C ASN A 83 -1.04 15.74 -7.17
N ILE A 84 -0.47 14.52 -7.11
CA ILE A 84 0.88 14.24 -6.60
C ILE A 84 1.72 13.67 -7.74
N ASP A 85 2.92 14.19 -7.92
CA ASP A 85 3.88 13.61 -8.86
C ASP A 85 4.27 12.18 -8.46
N VAL A 86 4.39 11.27 -9.43
CA VAL A 86 4.69 9.84 -9.17
C VAL A 86 6.04 9.66 -8.46
N SER A 87 7.05 10.46 -8.80
CA SER A 87 8.35 10.37 -8.11
C SER A 87 8.22 10.83 -6.66
N LYS A 88 7.44 11.89 -6.41
CA LYS A 88 7.17 12.37 -5.06
C LYS A 88 6.38 11.36 -4.23
N TYR A 89 5.39 10.69 -4.84
CA TYR A 89 4.64 9.62 -4.20
C TYR A 89 5.58 8.51 -3.68
N PHE A 90 6.52 8.05 -4.51
CA PHE A 90 7.46 7.02 -4.07
C PHE A 90 8.48 7.51 -3.04
N GLU A 91 8.85 8.78 -3.06
CA GLU A 91 9.65 9.39 -1.99
C GLU A 91 8.91 9.31 -0.64
N ILE A 92 7.61 9.64 -0.63
CA ILE A 92 6.76 9.55 0.56
C ILE A 92 6.64 8.09 1.04
N VAL A 93 6.41 7.14 0.11
CA VAL A 93 6.34 5.70 0.43
C VAL A 93 7.66 5.20 1.03
N LYS A 94 8.79 5.62 0.49
CA LYS A 94 10.13 5.24 0.98
C LYS A 94 10.39 5.75 2.40
N ASN A 95 9.77 6.87 2.79
CA ASN A 95 9.94 7.49 4.10
C ASN A 95 9.04 6.90 5.20
N VAL A 96 8.17 5.93 4.87
CA VAL A 96 7.41 5.19 5.89
C VAL A 96 8.40 4.37 6.73
N SER A 97 8.34 4.53 8.06
CA SER A 97 9.29 3.86 8.95
C SER A 97 9.03 2.36 9.05
N ASP A 98 10.06 1.59 9.36
CA ASP A 98 9.93 0.14 9.59
C ASP A 98 8.95 -0.19 10.72
N GLU A 99 8.91 0.65 11.76
CA GLU A 99 7.97 0.53 12.88
C GLU A 99 6.51 0.70 12.42
N GLU A 100 6.23 1.71 11.58
CA GLU A 100 4.89 1.92 11.02
C GLU A 100 4.43 0.73 10.17
N VAL A 101 5.35 0.16 9.38
CA VAL A 101 5.08 -1.05 8.59
C VAL A 101 4.78 -2.23 9.51
N ASP A 102 5.54 -2.42 10.59
CA ASP A 102 5.33 -3.52 11.54
C ASP A 102 3.99 -3.39 12.27
N ILE A 103 3.63 -2.17 12.72
CA ILE A 103 2.32 -1.88 13.31
C ILE A 103 1.20 -2.22 12.31
N ALA A 104 1.35 -1.81 11.05
CA ALA A 104 0.35 -2.10 10.01
C ALA A 104 0.20 -3.61 9.74
N ILE A 105 1.30 -4.36 9.70
CA ILE A 105 1.29 -5.82 9.53
C ILE A 105 0.61 -6.51 10.72
N ASN A 106 0.94 -6.09 11.94
CA ASN A 106 0.45 -6.73 13.17
C ASN A 106 -1.00 -6.37 13.50
N SER A 107 -1.48 -5.20 13.05
CA SER A 107 -2.88 -4.77 13.24
C SER A 107 -3.90 -5.55 12.39
N LYS A 108 -3.47 -6.27 11.34
CA LYS A 108 -4.36 -6.99 10.42
C LYS A 108 -4.02 -8.48 10.35
N LYS A 109 -4.90 -9.33 10.90
CA LYS A 109 -4.76 -10.82 10.87
C LYS A 109 -4.37 -11.38 9.50
N LYS A 110 -4.91 -10.81 8.41
CA LYS A 110 -4.58 -11.22 7.04
C LYS A 110 -3.14 -10.89 6.66
N LEU A 111 -2.64 -9.70 6.99
CA LEU A 111 -1.25 -9.30 6.71
C LEU A 111 -0.28 -10.11 7.56
N THR A 112 -0.56 -10.29 8.85
CA THR A 112 0.26 -11.14 9.74
C THR A 112 0.41 -12.56 9.17
N ARG A 113 -0.71 -13.17 8.74
CA ARG A 113 -0.70 -14.49 8.10
C ARG A 113 0.16 -14.52 6.84
N LEU A 114 -0.01 -13.56 5.94
CA LEU A 114 0.77 -13.49 4.70
C LEU A 114 2.26 -13.25 4.98
N TYR A 115 2.58 -12.39 5.96
CA TYR A 115 3.95 -12.05 6.31
C TYR A 115 4.69 -13.22 6.97
N SER A 116 4.00 -14.04 7.77
CA SER A 116 4.59 -15.21 8.44
C SER A 116 5.18 -16.26 7.49
N ILE A 117 4.78 -16.25 6.21
CA ILE A 117 5.38 -17.11 5.18
C ILE A 117 6.87 -16.80 5.03
N TYR A 118 7.27 -15.54 5.25
CA TYR A 118 8.67 -15.10 5.16
C TYR A 118 9.43 -15.21 6.49
N LEU A 119 8.77 -15.66 7.57
CA LEU A 119 9.38 -15.85 8.90
C LEU A 119 9.62 -17.32 9.25
N LYS A 120 8.93 -18.24 8.58
CA LYS A 120 9.03 -19.69 8.81
C LYS A 120 10.27 -20.33 8.17
N TYR A 121 11.09 -19.55 7.47
CA TYR A 121 12.26 -19.98 6.71
C TYR A 121 13.36 -18.92 6.82
#